data_AF-A0A955WHR9-F1
#
_entry.id   AF-A0A955WHR9-F1
#
_cell.length_a   1.000
_cell.length_b   1.000
_cell.length_c   1.000
_cell.angle_alpha   90.00
_cell.angle_beta   90.00
_cell.angle_gamma   90.00
#
_symmetry.space_group_name_H-M   'P 1'
#
loop_
_entity.id
_entity.type
_entity.pdbx_description
1 polymer ?
#
loop_
_entity_poly.entity_id
_entity_poly.type
_entity_poly.pdbx_seq_one_letter_code
_entity_poly.pdbx_strand_id
1 'polypeptide(L)'
;MLRTHAMWFLAASSALACASSPAARDCVPDPPKPAWVERPGFHDHLAATGLARSKGGTAYARDKAMTAARDQIARMIDTRVRNLTDTFFREGEIDGSGGRAEAFTKYVSRQVSTQTLAGSRPEQFWTNECTGEVAVLLVLDEGLVRRAMQSAASDGARELDIVDAQAQKALRGLDEQLARDAAKSDAETPAAAPDGGATN
;
A
#
# COMPACT_ATOMS: atom_id res chain seq x y z
N MET A 1 9.91 -72.85 52.04
CA MET A 1 11.11 -73.51 51.48
C MET A 1 10.99 -73.52 49.95
N LEU A 2 12.13 -73.44 49.26
CA LEU A 2 12.39 -73.19 47.81
C LEU A 2 12.39 -71.70 47.43
N ARG A 3 13.52 -71.03 47.20
CA ARG A 3 14.73 -71.20 46.32
C ARG A 3 14.65 -70.28 45.10
N THR A 4 15.37 -69.16 45.22
CA THR A 4 16.29 -68.54 44.23
C THR A 4 16.05 -68.76 42.74
N HIS A 5 15.91 -67.67 41.97
CA HIS A 5 16.55 -67.33 40.66
C HIS A 5 16.13 -65.87 40.34
N ALA A 6 16.83 -65.01 39.62
CA ALA A 6 18.21 -64.82 39.19
C ALA A 6 18.21 -63.38 38.63
N MET A 7 19.29 -62.63 38.83
CA MET A 7 19.56 -61.37 38.12
C MET A 7 19.27 -61.52 36.62
N TRP A 8 18.76 -60.49 35.95
CA TRP A 8 19.15 -60.20 34.56
C TRP A 8 18.86 -58.73 34.19
N PHE A 9 19.97 -58.01 34.02
CA PHE A 9 20.25 -56.91 33.07
C PHE A 9 19.34 -55.69 32.90
N LEU A 10 19.94 -54.55 33.25
CA LEU A 10 19.71 -53.22 32.67
C LEU A 10 19.59 -53.26 31.14
N ALA A 11 18.61 -52.53 30.61
CA ALA A 11 18.70 -51.91 29.29
C ALA A 11 18.08 -50.50 29.36
N ALA A 12 18.91 -49.53 29.72
CA ALA A 12 18.58 -48.11 29.61
C ALA A 12 18.74 -47.71 28.13
N SER A 13 17.64 -47.71 27.39
CA SER A 13 17.59 -47.20 26.01
C SER A 13 17.49 -45.67 26.04
N SER A 14 18.65 -45.01 26.14
CA SER A 14 18.77 -43.58 25.87
C SER A 14 18.62 -43.33 24.36
N ALA A 15 17.44 -42.90 23.93
CA ALA A 15 17.23 -42.38 22.59
C ALA A 15 17.98 -41.05 22.45
N LEU A 16 19.15 -41.07 21.82
CA LEU A 16 19.81 -39.87 21.31
C LEU A 16 18.95 -39.31 20.16
N ALA A 17 18.05 -38.40 20.50
CA ALA A 17 17.43 -37.53 19.52
C ALA A 17 18.50 -36.59 18.96
N CYS A 18 18.93 -36.83 17.72
CA CYS A 18 19.71 -35.86 16.96
C CYS A 18 18.85 -34.60 16.75
N ALA A 19 19.09 -33.59 17.57
CA ALA A 19 18.66 -32.22 17.32
C ALA A 19 19.46 -31.68 16.13
N SER A 20 18.96 -31.90 14.91
CA SER A 20 19.42 -31.15 13.75
C SER A 20 18.85 -29.74 13.86
N SER A 21 19.60 -28.84 14.49
CA SER A 21 19.36 -27.40 14.39
C SER A 21 19.47 -27.04 12.91
N PRO A 22 18.44 -26.42 12.29
CA PRO A 22 18.58 -25.95 10.92
C PRO A 22 19.70 -24.91 10.90
N ALA A 23 20.75 -25.21 10.12
CA ALA A 23 21.86 -24.30 9.91
C ALA A 23 21.28 -22.93 9.51
N ALA A 24 21.65 -21.89 10.26
CA ALA A 24 21.48 -20.52 9.82
C ALA A 24 22.07 -20.45 8.40
N ARG A 25 21.24 -20.05 7.43
CA ARG A 25 21.69 -19.92 6.06
C ARG A 25 22.85 -18.93 6.05
N ASP A 26 24.00 -19.33 5.52
CA ASP A 26 25.11 -18.43 5.20
C ASP A 26 24.60 -17.44 4.15
N CYS A 27 24.03 -16.33 4.62
CA CYS A 27 23.48 -15.30 3.76
C CYS A 27 24.52 -14.19 3.60
N VAL A 28 24.65 -13.71 2.36
CA VAL A 28 25.46 -12.53 2.03
C VAL A 28 24.89 -11.34 2.82
N PRO A 29 25.73 -10.45 3.37
CA PRO A 29 25.26 -9.24 4.05
C PRO A 29 24.27 -8.48 3.16
N ASP A 30 23.05 -8.30 3.66
CA ASP A 30 22.00 -7.66 2.87
C ASP A 30 22.34 -6.20 2.57
N PRO A 31 21.92 -5.66 1.41
CA PRO A 31 22.02 -4.24 1.17
C PRO A 31 21.28 -3.48 2.28
N PRO A 32 21.83 -2.34 2.76
CA PRO A 32 21.22 -1.56 3.83
C PRO A 32 19.77 -1.24 3.48
N LYS A 33 18.89 -1.29 4.50
CA LYS A 33 17.46 -1.05 4.32
C LYS A 33 17.25 0.37 3.78
N PRO A 34 16.64 0.54 2.59
CA PRO A 34 16.46 1.87 2.03
C PRO A 34 15.51 2.72 2.88
N ALA A 35 15.72 4.03 2.88
CA ALA A 35 14.91 4.96 3.65
C ALA A 35 13.41 4.93 3.29
N TRP A 36 13.04 4.59 2.06
CA TRP A 36 11.64 4.42 1.62
C TRP A 36 10.95 3.17 2.21
N VAL A 37 11.73 2.20 2.69
CA VAL A 37 11.20 1.04 3.41
C VAL A 37 10.94 1.38 4.87
N GLU A 38 11.80 2.21 5.46
CA GLU A 38 11.72 2.59 6.87
C GLU A 38 10.75 3.75 7.13
N ARG A 39 10.57 4.64 6.14
CA ARG A 39 9.72 5.82 6.24
C ARG A 39 8.50 5.69 5.33
N PRO A 40 7.34 5.24 5.84
CA PRO A 40 6.10 5.32 5.08
C PRO A 40 5.79 6.79 4.75
N GLY A 41 5.54 7.10 3.48
CA GLY A 41 5.33 8.47 3.00
C GLY A 41 6.61 9.23 2.61
N PHE A 42 7.74 8.55 2.43
CA PHE A 42 9.00 9.16 1.99
C PHE A 42 8.94 9.82 0.60
N HIS A 43 7.94 9.50 -0.21
CA HIS A 43 7.82 10.02 -1.57
C HIS A 43 6.76 11.12 -1.62
N ASP A 44 7.09 12.18 -2.36
CA ASP A 44 6.24 13.36 -2.59
C ASP A 44 5.02 13.05 -3.50
N HIS A 45 4.85 11.79 -3.91
CA HIS A 45 3.77 11.31 -4.76
C HIS A 45 2.81 10.43 -3.98
N LEU A 46 1.68 10.07 -4.58
CA LEU A 46 0.82 8.98 -4.11
C LEU A 46 1.57 7.65 -4.21
N ALA A 47 2.49 7.42 -3.29
CA ALA A 47 3.30 6.24 -3.22
C ALA A 47 2.96 5.44 -1.99
N ALA A 48 3.08 4.13 -2.10
CA ALA A 48 2.97 3.24 -0.96
C ALA A 48 4.03 2.16 -1.00
N THR A 49 4.55 1.88 0.19
CA THR A 49 5.46 0.77 0.41
C THR A 49 4.68 -0.42 0.95
N GLY A 50 4.84 -1.58 0.30
CA GLY A 50 4.34 -2.86 0.79
C GLY A 50 5.50 -3.74 1.24
N LEU A 51 5.37 -4.37 2.40
CA LEU A 51 6.31 -5.36 2.92
C LEU A 51 5.67 -6.72 3.02
N ALA A 52 6.42 -7.76 2.68
CA ALA A 52 6.05 -9.13 2.97
C ALA A 52 7.28 -9.99 3.22
N ARG A 53 7.08 -11.05 4.01
CA ARG A 53 8.10 -12.07 4.25
C ARG A 53 7.54 -13.43 3.85
N SER A 54 8.33 -14.24 3.17
CA SER A 54 7.89 -15.58 2.75
C SER A 54 8.91 -16.65 3.09
N LYS A 55 8.42 -17.78 3.61
CA LYS A 55 9.19 -19.04 3.70
C LYS A 55 9.18 -19.83 2.39
N GLY A 56 8.29 -19.47 1.46
CA GLY A 56 8.00 -20.18 0.20
C GLY A 56 8.66 -19.58 -1.05
N GLY A 57 9.66 -18.72 -0.90
CA GLY A 57 10.42 -18.12 -2.01
C GLY A 57 10.13 -16.62 -2.22
N THR A 58 11.11 -15.94 -2.81
CA THR A 58 11.13 -14.47 -3.00
C THR A 58 10.07 -13.98 -3.98
N ALA A 59 9.68 -14.77 -4.99
CA ALA A 59 8.59 -14.45 -5.91
C ALA A 59 7.24 -14.32 -5.19
N TYR A 60 6.91 -15.26 -4.29
CA TYR A 60 5.69 -15.18 -3.49
C TYR A 60 5.70 -14.00 -2.51
N ALA A 61 6.85 -13.72 -1.88
CA ALA A 61 7.01 -12.53 -1.05
C ALA A 61 6.79 -11.25 -1.86
N ARG A 62 7.30 -11.18 -3.09
CA ARG A 62 7.12 -10.04 -3.98
C ARG A 62 5.65 -9.80 -4.32
N ASP A 63 4.89 -10.83 -4.69
CA ASP A 63 3.46 -10.69 -4.98
C ASP A 63 2.65 -10.23 -3.76
N LYS A 64 3.00 -10.74 -2.58
CA LYS A 64 2.40 -10.31 -1.30
C LYS A 64 2.73 -8.85 -0.98
N ALA A 65 3.98 -8.44 -1.17
CA ALA A 65 4.41 -7.06 -0.95
C ALA A 65 3.74 -6.11 -1.96
N MET A 66 3.60 -6.50 -3.23
CA MET A 66 2.85 -5.73 -4.23
C MET A 66 1.38 -5.58 -3.87
N THR A 67 0.74 -6.65 -3.39
CA THR A 67 -0.66 -6.60 -2.94
C THR A 67 -0.81 -5.66 -1.75
N ALA A 68 0.08 -5.77 -0.76
CA ALA A 68 0.08 -4.89 0.41
C ALA A 68 0.24 -3.41 0.02
N ALA A 69 1.11 -3.09 -0.95
CA ALA A 69 1.27 -1.74 -1.46
C ALA A 69 0.00 -1.21 -2.16
N ARG A 70 -0.66 -2.04 -2.98
CA ARG A 70 -1.95 -1.69 -3.61
C ARG A 70 -3.05 -1.45 -2.58
N ASP A 71 -3.09 -2.23 -1.50
CA ASP A 71 -4.06 -2.04 -0.43
C ASP A 71 -3.86 -0.70 0.31
N GLN A 72 -2.61 -0.29 0.52
CA GLN A 72 -2.30 1.03 1.07
C GLN A 72 -2.77 2.15 0.14
N ILE A 73 -2.49 2.03 -1.17
CA ILE A 73 -2.97 2.97 -2.18
C ILE A 73 -4.49 3.07 -2.20
N ALA A 74 -5.19 1.94 -2.15
CA ALA A 74 -6.65 1.91 -2.12
C ALA A 74 -7.21 2.66 -0.90
N ARG A 75 -6.58 2.53 0.28
CA ARG A 75 -6.96 3.29 1.47
C ARG A 75 -6.74 4.80 1.29
N MET A 76 -5.60 5.20 0.74
CA MET A 76 -5.33 6.62 0.46
C MET A 76 -6.34 7.21 -0.53
N ILE A 77 -6.68 6.46 -1.57
CA ILE A 77 -7.71 6.84 -2.55
C ILE A 77 -9.06 6.98 -1.85
N ASP A 78 -9.47 6.01 -1.03
CA ASP A 78 -10.75 6.06 -0.32
C ASP A 78 -10.88 7.31 0.56
N THR A 79 -9.82 7.67 1.30
CA THR A 79 -9.78 8.92 2.06
C THR A 79 -9.91 10.14 1.15
N ARG A 80 -9.20 10.18 0.02
CA ARG A 80 -9.29 11.29 -0.95
C ARG A 80 -10.68 11.38 -1.59
N VAL A 81 -11.30 10.26 -1.93
CA VAL A 81 -12.67 10.21 -2.49
C VAL A 81 -13.69 10.73 -1.48
N ARG A 82 -13.60 10.32 -0.20
CA ARG A 82 -14.49 10.84 0.84
C ARG A 82 -14.37 12.35 1.00
N ASN A 83 -13.14 12.86 1.08
CA ASN A 83 -12.89 14.30 1.16
C ASN A 83 -13.40 15.04 -0.09
N LEU A 84 -13.27 14.42 -1.27
CA LEU A 84 -13.82 14.94 -2.53
C LEU A 84 -15.34 14.99 -2.50
N THR A 85 -16.01 13.91 -2.09
CA THR A 85 -17.47 13.87 -1.95
C THR A 85 -17.92 15.00 -1.02
N ASP A 86 -17.33 15.10 0.17
CA ASP A 86 -17.71 16.11 1.16
C ASP A 86 -17.56 17.52 0.60
N THR A 87 -16.48 17.77 -0.14
CA THR A 87 -16.24 19.05 -0.82
C THR A 87 -17.26 19.29 -1.92
N PHE A 88 -17.54 18.29 -2.75
CA PHE A 88 -18.51 18.40 -3.85
C PHE A 88 -19.90 18.81 -3.34
N PHE A 89 -20.41 18.12 -2.31
CA PHE A 89 -21.72 18.43 -1.75
C PHE A 89 -21.74 19.79 -1.04
N ARG A 90 -20.67 20.13 -0.30
CA ARG A 90 -20.53 21.42 0.39
C ARG A 90 -20.50 22.60 -0.59
N GLU A 91 -19.63 22.55 -1.59
CA GLU A 91 -19.46 23.64 -2.57
C GLU A 91 -20.67 23.76 -3.50
N GLY A 92 -21.31 22.64 -3.85
CA GLY A 92 -22.53 22.63 -4.65
C GLY A 92 -23.78 23.11 -3.89
N GLU A 93 -23.71 23.28 -2.56
CA GLU A 93 -24.88 23.45 -1.70
C GLU A 93 -25.93 22.37 -1.95
N ILE A 94 -25.47 21.15 -2.24
CA ILE A 94 -26.31 19.99 -2.50
C ILE A 94 -26.54 19.31 -1.17
N ASP A 95 -27.78 18.94 -0.90
CA ASP A 95 -28.09 18.11 0.26
C ASP A 95 -27.34 16.76 0.17
N GLY A 96 -26.31 16.63 1.00
CA GLY A 96 -25.50 15.43 1.15
C GLY A 96 -26.12 14.37 2.07
N SER A 97 -27.33 14.62 2.59
CA SER A 97 -28.04 13.64 3.40
C SER A 97 -28.82 12.65 2.53
N GLY A 98 -28.69 11.35 2.84
CA GLY A 98 -29.43 10.27 2.19
C GLY A 98 -28.69 9.52 1.06
N GLY A 99 -29.43 8.67 0.34
CA GLY A 99 -28.86 7.67 -0.58
C GLY A 99 -28.09 8.23 -1.79
N ARG A 100 -28.27 9.52 -2.15
CA ARG A 100 -27.56 10.15 -3.27
C ARG A 100 -26.08 10.36 -2.98
N ALA A 101 -25.72 10.83 -1.78
CA ALA A 101 -24.31 11.00 -1.41
C ALA A 101 -23.57 9.66 -1.32
N GLU A 102 -24.25 8.62 -0.82
CA GLU A 102 -23.71 7.27 -0.82
C GLU A 102 -23.52 6.71 -2.24
N ALA A 103 -24.50 6.91 -3.12
CA ALA A 103 -24.40 6.48 -4.53
C ALA A 103 -23.27 7.21 -5.26
N PHE A 104 -23.13 8.52 -5.04
CA PHE A 104 -22.04 9.32 -5.60
C PHE A 104 -20.68 8.82 -5.12
N THR A 105 -20.51 8.63 -3.81
CA THR A 105 -19.27 8.13 -3.22
C THR A 105 -18.91 6.75 -3.78
N LYS A 106 -19.88 5.83 -3.90
CA LYS A 106 -19.67 4.51 -4.48
C LYS A 106 -19.25 4.60 -5.94
N TYR A 107 -19.91 5.45 -6.72
CA TYR A 107 -19.57 5.66 -8.13
C TYR A 107 -18.15 6.20 -8.29
N VAL A 108 -17.82 7.28 -7.58
CA VAL A 108 -16.51 7.93 -7.65
C VAL A 108 -15.42 6.98 -7.18
N SER A 109 -15.62 6.30 -6.05
CA SER A 109 -14.67 5.32 -5.52
C SER A 109 -14.36 4.21 -6.53
N ARG A 110 -15.38 3.65 -7.19
CA ARG A 110 -15.21 2.61 -8.21
C ARG A 110 -14.42 3.13 -9.41
N GLN A 111 -14.81 4.28 -9.93
CA GLN A 111 -14.23 4.83 -11.15
C GLN A 111 -12.77 5.22 -10.93
N VAL A 112 -12.48 5.90 -9.83
CA VAL A 112 -11.13 6.31 -9.45
C VAL A 112 -10.27 5.09 -9.20
N SER A 113 -10.72 4.13 -8.40
CA SER A 113 -9.95 2.91 -8.11
C SER A 113 -9.58 2.16 -9.40
N THR A 114 -10.51 2.06 -10.35
CA THR A 114 -10.27 1.39 -11.64
C THR A 114 -9.19 2.08 -12.46
N GLN A 115 -9.27 3.42 -12.59
CA GLN A 115 -8.31 4.19 -13.39
C GLN A 115 -6.93 4.29 -12.73
N THR A 116 -6.88 4.37 -11.40
CA THR A 116 -5.65 4.57 -10.64
C THR A 116 -4.88 3.28 -10.43
N LEU A 117 -5.54 2.16 -10.14
CA LEU A 117 -4.88 0.85 -10.04
C LEU A 117 -4.27 0.41 -11.38
N ALA A 118 -4.93 0.73 -12.51
CA ALA A 118 -4.38 0.50 -13.84
C ALA A 118 -3.13 1.34 -14.13
N GLY A 119 -3.02 2.53 -13.53
CA GLY A 119 -1.87 3.41 -13.65
C GLY A 119 -0.74 3.16 -12.64
N SER A 120 -0.98 2.37 -11.59
CA SER A 120 0.01 2.08 -10.54
C SER A 120 1.16 1.24 -11.09
N ARG A 121 2.40 1.68 -10.86
CA ARG A 121 3.61 0.99 -11.33
C ARG A 121 4.56 0.73 -10.16
N PRO A 122 5.18 -0.47 -10.09
CA PRO A 122 6.26 -0.71 -9.15
C PRO A 122 7.49 0.09 -9.61
N GLU A 123 8.03 0.92 -8.73
CA GLU A 123 9.22 1.73 -9.01
C GLU A 123 10.48 1.06 -8.46
N GLN A 124 10.41 0.55 -7.23
CA GLN A 124 11.57 -0.04 -6.56
C GLN A 124 11.23 -1.35 -5.84
N PHE A 125 12.23 -2.22 -5.76
CA PHE A 125 12.20 -3.46 -5.00
C PHE A 125 13.39 -3.48 -4.05
N TRP A 126 13.16 -3.93 -2.82
CA TRP A 126 14.23 -4.29 -1.90
C TRP A 126 13.98 -5.71 -1.41
N THR A 127 15.04 -6.49 -1.31
CA THR A 127 14.98 -7.88 -0.85
C THR A 127 16.10 -8.12 0.12
N ASN A 128 15.77 -8.75 1.23
CA ASN A 128 16.69 -9.23 2.23
C ASN A 128 16.69 -10.76 2.16
N GLU A 129 17.81 -11.33 1.70
CA GLU A 129 17.96 -12.77 1.43
C GLU A 129 18.17 -13.56 2.73
N CYS A 130 18.75 -12.93 3.76
CA CYS A 130 18.90 -13.54 5.10
C CYS A 130 17.55 -13.83 5.76
N THR A 131 16.62 -12.88 5.63
CA THR A 131 15.33 -12.93 6.30
C THR A 131 14.22 -13.42 5.39
N GLY A 132 14.37 -13.28 4.07
CA GLY A 132 13.30 -13.50 3.09
C GLY A 132 12.25 -12.36 3.08
N GLU A 133 12.62 -11.18 3.57
CA GLU A 133 11.80 -9.96 3.54
C GLU A 133 11.91 -9.29 2.17
N VAL A 134 10.78 -8.92 1.58
CA VAL A 134 10.70 -8.19 0.32
C VAL A 134 9.85 -6.95 0.56
N ALA A 135 10.36 -5.80 0.14
CA ALA A 135 9.64 -4.55 0.08
C ALA A 135 9.45 -4.11 -1.37
N VAL A 136 8.30 -3.52 -1.66
CA VAL A 136 7.98 -2.95 -2.97
C VAL A 136 7.46 -1.54 -2.78
N LEU A 137 8.01 -0.61 -3.55
CA LEU A 137 7.48 0.73 -3.69
C LEU A 137 6.59 0.79 -4.93
N LEU A 138 5.33 1.16 -4.75
CA LEU A 138 4.43 1.53 -5.84
C LEU A 138 4.27 3.05 -5.85
N VAL A 139 4.28 3.63 -7.04
CA VAL A 139 3.99 5.05 -7.25
C VAL A 139 2.79 5.20 -8.17
N LEU A 140 1.92 6.15 -7.82
CA LEU A 140 0.88 6.68 -8.69
C LEU A 140 1.23 8.10 -9.13
N ASP A 141 0.98 8.36 -10.40
CA ASP A 141 0.96 9.70 -10.96
C ASP A 141 -0.20 10.50 -10.35
N GLU A 142 0.13 11.56 -9.60
CA GLU A 142 -0.87 12.40 -8.94
C GLU A 142 -1.75 13.15 -9.95
N GLY A 143 -1.21 13.48 -11.12
CA GLY A 143 -1.98 14.07 -12.22
C GLY A 143 -3.05 13.12 -12.75
N LEU A 144 -2.75 11.83 -12.84
CA LEU A 144 -3.69 10.77 -13.22
C LEU A 144 -4.78 10.62 -12.16
N VAL A 145 -4.41 10.62 -10.88
CA VAL A 145 -5.40 10.53 -9.79
C VAL A 145 -6.32 11.75 -9.82
N ARG A 146 -5.77 12.96 -9.98
CA ARG A 146 -6.57 14.18 -10.10
C ARG A 146 -7.54 14.13 -11.27
N ARG A 147 -7.07 13.76 -12.46
CA ARG A 147 -7.94 13.61 -13.64
C ARG A 147 -9.01 12.54 -13.44
N ALA A 148 -8.66 11.43 -12.80
CA ALA A 148 -9.60 10.36 -12.49
C ALA A 148 -10.69 10.82 -11.53
N MET A 149 -10.32 11.56 -10.49
CA MET A 149 -11.24 12.17 -9.53
C MET A 149 -12.18 13.18 -10.19
N GLN A 150 -11.65 14.07 -11.03
CA GLN A 150 -12.44 15.07 -11.76
C GLN A 150 -13.44 14.43 -12.74
N SER A 151 -12.97 13.46 -13.54
CA SER A 151 -13.83 12.71 -14.46
C SER A 151 -14.92 11.97 -13.69
N ALA A 152 -14.55 11.25 -12.63
CA ALA A 152 -15.49 10.49 -11.83
C ALA A 152 -16.54 11.37 -11.13
N ALA A 153 -16.14 12.54 -10.64
CA ALA A 153 -17.07 13.51 -10.04
C ALA A 153 -18.04 14.08 -11.08
N SER A 154 -17.54 14.46 -12.26
CA SER A 154 -18.38 14.95 -13.36
C SER A 154 -19.36 13.88 -13.84
N ASP A 155 -18.90 12.63 -13.99
CA ASP A 155 -19.74 11.54 -14.46
C ASP A 155 -20.76 11.11 -13.41
N GLY A 156 -20.35 11.07 -12.13
CA GLY A 156 -21.25 10.78 -11.00
C GLY A 156 -22.32 11.85 -10.82
N ALA A 157 -22.01 13.12 -11.07
CA ALA A 157 -23.00 14.21 -11.01
C ALA A 157 -24.07 14.06 -12.09
N ARG A 158 -23.67 13.67 -13.31
CA ARG A 158 -24.59 13.39 -14.43
C ARG A 158 -25.42 12.15 -14.16
N GLU A 159 -24.81 11.07 -13.70
CA GLU A 159 -25.48 9.79 -13.42
C GLU A 159 -26.57 9.93 -12.34
N LEU A 160 -26.40 10.87 -11.40
CA LEU A 160 -27.33 11.08 -10.30
C LEU A 160 -28.26 12.29 -10.50
N ASP A 161 -28.35 12.81 -11.73
CA ASP A 161 -29.19 13.94 -12.11
C ASP A 161 -29.03 15.15 -11.15
N ILE A 162 -27.79 15.45 -10.75
CA ILE A 162 -27.51 16.63 -9.93
C ILE A 162 -27.72 17.88 -10.78
N VAL A 163 -28.47 18.85 -10.26
CA VAL A 163 -28.80 20.10 -10.95
C VAL A 163 -27.53 20.75 -11.52
N ASP A 164 -27.52 21.04 -12.82
CA ASP A 164 -26.33 21.50 -13.56
C ASP A 164 -25.62 22.70 -12.89
N ALA A 165 -26.37 23.69 -12.41
CA ALA A 165 -25.79 24.85 -11.74
C ALA A 165 -25.07 24.48 -10.44
N GLN A 166 -25.62 23.54 -9.66
CA GLN A 166 -25.02 23.04 -8.43
C GLN A 166 -23.79 22.18 -8.75
N ALA A 167 -23.90 21.29 -9.75
CA ALA A 167 -22.79 20.47 -10.21
C ALA A 167 -21.61 21.34 -10.71
N GLN A 168 -21.87 22.37 -11.51
CA GLN A 168 -20.83 23.29 -11.98
C GLN A 168 -20.17 24.09 -10.86
N LYS A 169 -20.94 24.47 -9.83
CA LYS A 169 -20.38 25.13 -8.64
C LYS A 169 -19.49 24.16 -7.85
N ALA A 170 -20.00 22.95 -7.59
CA ALA A 170 -19.28 21.89 -6.89
C ALA A 170 -17.96 21.50 -7.58
N LEU A 171 -18.00 21.30 -8.91
CA LEU A 171 -16.84 20.93 -9.71
C LEU A 171 -15.76 22.02 -9.70
N ARG A 172 -16.15 23.30 -9.76
CA ARG A 172 -15.19 24.40 -9.65
C ARG A 172 -14.51 24.46 -8.30
N GLY A 173 -15.27 24.37 -7.20
CA GLY A 173 -14.70 24.34 -5.86
C GLY A 173 -13.79 23.14 -5.63
N LEU A 174 -14.14 21.99 -6.21
CA LEU A 174 -13.31 20.79 -6.21
C LEU A 174 -11.99 21.00 -6.98
N ASP A 175 -12.04 21.59 -8.17
CA ASP A 175 -10.85 21.85 -8.98
C ASP A 175 -9.87 22.76 -8.26
N GLU A 176 -10.38 23.80 -7.59
CA GLU A 176 -9.56 24.68 -6.76
C GLU A 176 -8.91 23.94 -5.59
N GLN A 177 -9.64 23.04 -4.92
CA GLN A 177 -9.08 22.25 -3.82
C GLN A 177 -8.01 21.26 -4.29
N LEU A 178 -8.28 20.54 -5.39
CA LEU A 178 -7.30 19.61 -5.97
C LEU A 178 -6.03 20.34 -6.44
N ALA A 179 -6.17 21.58 -6.93
CA ALA A 179 -5.03 22.42 -7.27
C ALA A 179 -4.23 22.85 -6.03
N ARG A 180 -4.91 23.19 -4.92
CA ARG A 180 -4.26 23.51 -3.64
C ARG A 180 -3.52 22.31 -3.06
N ASP A 181 -4.11 21.12 -3.13
CA ASP A 181 -3.50 19.90 -2.61
C ASP A 181 -2.27 19.50 -3.44
N ALA A 182 -2.32 19.65 -4.76
CA ALA A 182 -1.16 19.48 -5.63
C ALA A 182 -0.05 20.49 -5.34
N ALA A 183 -0.39 21.77 -5.13
CA ALA A 183 0.62 22.78 -4.79
C ALA A 183 1.29 22.53 -3.43
N LYS A 184 0.59 21.88 -2.49
CA LYS A 184 1.17 21.46 -1.21
C LYS A 184 2.09 20.25 -1.37
N SER A 185 1.73 19.26 -2.18
CA SER A 185 2.63 18.12 -2.45
C SER A 185 3.92 18.58 -3.14
N ASP A 186 3.84 19.56 -4.03
CA ASP A 186 5.02 20.15 -4.69
C ASP A 186 5.90 21.01 -3.75
N ALA A 187 5.32 21.60 -2.69
CA ALA A 187 6.03 22.50 -1.78
C ALA A 187 6.75 21.78 -0.63
N GLU A 188 6.34 20.55 -0.30
CA GLU A 188 6.93 19.77 0.80
C GLU A 188 8.11 18.89 0.35
N THR A 189 8.48 18.94 -0.94
CA THR A 189 9.65 18.27 -1.52
C THR A 189 10.94 18.66 -0.80
N PRO A 190 11.55 17.77 0.01
CA PRO A 190 12.92 17.95 0.40
C PRO A 190 13.75 17.69 -0.86
N ALA A 191 14.49 18.71 -1.32
CA ALA A 191 15.44 18.59 -2.41
C ALA A 191 16.17 17.24 -2.30
N ALA A 192 16.00 16.40 -3.31
CA ALA A 192 16.64 15.11 -3.42
C ALA A 192 18.10 15.24 -2.98
N ALA A 193 18.43 14.65 -1.83
CA ALA A 193 19.82 14.53 -1.43
C ALA A 193 20.49 13.75 -2.58
N PRO A 194 21.57 14.26 -3.19
CA PRO A 194 22.22 13.54 -4.26
C PRO A 194 22.65 12.20 -3.69
N ASP A 195 22.18 11.14 -4.33
CA ASP A 195 22.62 9.78 -4.12
C ASP A 195 24.14 9.81 -4.08
N GLY A 196 24.70 9.72 -2.87
CA GLY A 196 26.12 9.80 -2.60
C GLY A 196 26.77 8.59 -3.25
N GLY A 197 27.10 8.77 -4.52
CA GLY A 197 27.76 7.81 -5.37
C GLY A 197 28.95 7.23 -4.65
N ALA A 198 29.06 5.91 -4.77
CA ALA A 198 30.30 5.19 -4.56
C ALA A 198 31.46 6.00 -5.19
N THR A 199 32.33 6.50 -4.33
CA THR A 199 33.68 6.89 -4.73
C THR A 199 34.61 5.76 -4.32
N ASN A 200 35.48 5.45 -5.28
CA ASN A 200 36.43 4.35 -5.40
C ASN A 200 37.41 4.25 -4.22
#